data_AF-A0A4Q3EWH4-F1
#
_entry.id   AF-A0A4Q3EWH4-F1
#
_cell.length_a   1.000
_cell.length_b   1.000
_cell.length_c   1.000
_cell.angle_alpha   90.00
_cell.angle_beta   90.00
_cell.angle_gamma   90.00
#
_symmetry.space_group_name_H-M   'P 1'
#
loop_
_entity.id
_entity.type
_entity.pdbx_description
1 polymer ?
#
loop_
_entity_poly.entity_id
_entity_poly.type
_entity_poly.pdbx_seq_one_letter_code
_entity_poly.pdbx_strand_id
1 'polypeptide(L)'
;MRKYLLGAALLSVLAISCSKTKSMESATVIDTGDVAQGGCGYVLRLTDGGKDLRPTYLPSAFQHNGYKVKIKYSTAGEQFVCQTYPTNSVFELIELADIRRDFE
;
A
#
# COMPACT_ATOMS: atom_id res chain seq x y z
N MET A 1 30.28 44.39 17.94
CA MET A 1 29.96 42.95 18.05
C MET A 1 28.48 42.70 17.72
N ARG A 2 28.05 42.94 16.48
CA ARG A 2 26.61 42.97 16.10
C ARG A 2 26.33 42.26 14.76
N LYS A 3 27.26 41.41 14.30
CA LYS A 3 27.22 40.77 12.97
C LYS A 3 26.83 39.29 12.99
N TYR A 4 26.70 38.68 14.17
CA TYR A 4 26.41 37.24 14.30
C TYR A 4 24.94 36.89 14.57
N LEU A 5 24.06 37.90 14.72
CA LEU A 5 22.64 37.67 15.01
C LEU A 5 21.79 37.30 13.77
N LEU A 6 22.33 37.47 12.56
CA LEU A 6 21.61 37.14 11.32
C LEU A 6 21.80 35.69 10.84
N GLY A 7 22.79 34.97 11.36
CA GLY A 7 23.08 33.59 10.94
C GLY A 7 22.21 32.52 11.63
N ALA A 8 21.67 32.82 12.81
CA ALA A 8 20.93 31.84 13.61
C ALA A 8 19.47 31.64 13.16
N ALA A 9 18.91 32.55 12.37
CA ALA A 9 17.51 32.48 11.90
C ALA A 9 17.31 31.63 10.63
N LEU A 10 18.38 31.29 9.91
CA LEU A 10 18.32 30.49 8.67
C LEU A 10 18.44 28.98 8.92
N LEU A 11 18.95 28.55 10.08
CA LEU A 11 19.07 27.13 10.42
C LEU A 11 17.76 26.49 10.93
N SER A 12 16.78 27.29 11.34
CA SER A 12 15.52 26.80 11.90
C SER A 12 14.48 26.37 10.85
N VAL A 13 14.70 26.66 9.56
CA VAL A 13 13.75 26.32 8.48
C VAL A 13 14.02 24.92 7.88
N LEU A 14 15.15 24.29 8.19
CA LEU A 14 15.54 22.99 7.66
C LEU A 14 14.95 21.79 8.43
N ALA A 15 14.20 22.04 9.51
CA ALA A 15 13.60 21.00 10.35
C ALA A 15 12.14 20.65 9.96
N ILE A 16 11.70 20.98 8.73
CA ILE A 16 10.49 20.37 8.16
C ILE A 16 10.85 18.93 7.80
N SER A 17 10.86 18.13 8.87
CA SER A 17 11.00 16.68 8.90
C SER A 17 10.16 16.08 7.78
N CYS A 18 10.83 15.45 6.82
CA CYS A 18 10.22 14.66 5.77
C CYS A 18 9.52 13.46 6.43
N SER A 19 8.26 13.61 6.80
CA SER A 19 7.47 12.56 7.43
C SER A 19 7.22 11.46 6.39
N LYS A 20 8.08 10.43 6.36
CA LYS A 20 8.03 9.26 5.46
C LYS A 20 6.70 8.47 5.56
N THR A 21 5.87 8.79 6.56
CA THR A 21 4.61 8.13 6.93
C THR A 21 3.34 8.76 6.33
N LYS A 22 3.42 9.89 5.62
CA LYS A 22 2.23 10.67 5.20
C LYS A 22 1.36 10.10 4.07
N SER A 23 1.61 8.88 3.58
CA SER A 23 0.88 8.36 2.41
C SER A 23 0.71 6.84 2.43
N MET A 24 0.33 6.27 3.59
CA MET A 24 -0.09 4.86 3.62
C MET A 24 -1.61 4.79 3.70
N GLU A 25 -2.20 3.93 2.89
CA GLU A 25 -3.63 3.67 2.85
C GLU A 25 -3.96 2.42 3.66
N SER A 26 -5.05 2.45 4.41
CA SER A 26 -5.55 1.25 5.11
C SER A 26 -6.19 0.31 4.12
N ALA A 27 -5.88 -0.97 4.26
CA ALA A 27 -6.41 -2.04 3.44
C ALA A 27 -6.60 -3.32 4.26
N THR A 28 -7.40 -4.24 3.72
CA THR A 28 -7.56 -5.59 4.25
C THR A 28 -7.10 -6.60 3.22
N VAL A 29 -6.30 -7.56 3.65
CA VAL A 29 -5.88 -8.69 2.82
C VAL A 29 -7.08 -9.63 2.63
N ILE A 30 -7.42 -9.92 1.38
CA ILE A 30 -8.47 -10.87 1.02
C ILE A 30 -7.82 -12.04 0.28
N ASP A 31 -7.99 -13.25 0.81
CA ASP A 31 -7.60 -14.47 0.12
C ASP A 31 -8.73 -14.89 -0.83
N THR A 32 -8.41 -14.91 -2.11
CA THR A 32 -9.34 -15.29 -3.18
C THR A 32 -9.14 -16.73 -3.65
N GLY A 33 -8.28 -17.49 -2.96
CA GLY A 33 -7.99 -18.90 -3.24
C GLY A 33 -6.76 -19.12 -4.11
N ASP A 34 -6.41 -20.40 -4.25
CA ASP A 34 -5.24 -20.87 -5.00
C ASP A 34 -5.36 -20.55 -6.49
N VAL A 35 -4.32 -19.91 -7.03
CA VAL A 35 -4.22 -19.54 -8.44
C VAL A 35 -4.30 -20.76 -9.35
N ALA A 36 -3.79 -21.92 -8.91
CA ALA A 36 -3.86 -23.16 -9.67
C ALA A 36 -5.28 -23.74 -9.75
N GLN A 37 -6.17 -23.34 -8.84
CA GLN A 37 -7.56 -23.83 -8.75
C GLN A 37 -8.58 -22.77 -9.20
N GLY A 38 -8.13 -21.71 -9.89
CA GLY A 38 -8.98 -20.64 -10.40
C GLY A 38 -9.19 -19.46 -9.45
N GLY A 39 -8.49 -19.44 -8.31
CA GLY A 39 -8.41 -18.28 -7.42
C GLY A 39 -7.48 -17.18 -7.97
N CYS A 40 -7.47 -16.03 -7.32
CA CYS A 40 -6.63 -14.89 -7.70
C CYS A 40 -5.46 -14.67 -6.73
N GLY A 41 -5.27 -15.58 -5.76
CA GLY A 41 -4.32 -15.40 -4.66
C GLY A 41 -4.78 -14.32 -3.70
N TYR A 42 -3.84 -13.49 -3.23
CA TYR A 42 -4.14 -12.42 -2.29
C TYR A 42 -4.36 -11.09 -3.00
N VAL A 43 -5.45 -10.40 -2.63
CA VAL A 43 -5.74 -9.02 -3.04
C VAL A 43 -5.83 -8.12 -1.80
N LEU A 44 -5.66 -6.82 -2.01
CA LEU A 44 -5.74 -5.79 -0.99
C LEU A 44 -6.97 -4.93 -1.25
N ARG A 45 -7.95 -5.02 -0.35
CA ARG A 45 -9.14 -4.18 -0.40
C ARG A 45 -8.89 -2.90 0.38
N LEU A 46 -8.81 -1.76 -0.32
CA LEU A 46 -8.70 -0.46 0.32
C LEU A 46 -9.91 -0.22 1.21
N THR A 47 -9.68 0.27 2.43
CA THR A 47 -10.75 0.64 3.35
C THR A 47 -11.51 1.85 2.84
N ASP A 48 -10.81 2.78 2.17
CA ASP A 48 -11.43 3.90 1.48
C ASP A 48 -11.87 3.48 0.07
N GLY A 49 -13.15 3.65 -0.24
CA GLY A 49 -13.73 3.31 -1.55
C GLY A 49 -13.89 1.80 -1.86
N GLY A 50 -13.36 0.89 -1.04
CA GLY A 50 -13.56 -0.55 -1.21
C GLY A 50 -12.90 -1.16 -2.45
N LYS A 51 -11.96 -0.44 -3.08
CA LYS A 51 -11.29 -0.86 -4.31
C LYS A 51 -10.35 -2.03 -4.02
N ASP A 52 -10.40 -3.05 -4.87
CA ASP A 52 -9.50 -4.19 -4.82
C ASP A 52 -8.27 -3.98 -5.70
N LEU A 53 -7.10 -4.16 -5.10
CA LEU A 53 -5.81 -4.04 -5.75
C LEU A 53 -5.06 -5.37 -5.66
N ARG A 54 -4.41 -5.78 -6.74
CA ARG A 54 -3.57 -6.98 -6.74
C ARG A 54 -2.10 -6.56 -6.65
N PRO A 55 -1.41 -6.85 -5.55
CA PRO A 55 0.03 -6.63 -5.49
C PRO A 55 0.76 -7.63 -6.38
N THR A 56 1.83 -7.18 -7.05
CA THR A 56 2.75 -8.07 -7.79
C THR A 56 3.45 -9.05 -6.86
N TYR A 57 3.69 -8.63 -5.62
CA TYR A 57 4.25 -9.43 -4.54
C TYR A 57 3.67 -8.99 -3.19
N LEU A 58 3.17 -9.96 -2.41
CA LEU A 58 2.75 -9.75 -1.02
C LEU A 58 3.66 -10.59 -0.10
N PRO A 59 4.37 -10.00 0.88
CA PRO A 59 5.21 -10.78 1.78
C PRO A 59 4.40 -11.80 2.59
N SER A 60 4.97 -12.99 2.79
CA SER A 60 4.29 -14.12 3.45
C SER A 60 3.73 -13.78 4.84
N ALA A 61 4.38 -12.88 5.58
CA ALA A 61 3.91 -12.40 6.88
C ALA A 61 2.53 -11.69 6.84
N PHE A 62 2.07 -11.29 5.66
CA PHE A 62 0.77 -10.64 5.44
C PHE A 62 -0.19 -11.51 4.62
N GLN A 63 0.20 -12.71 4.22
CA GLN A 63 -0.63 -13.63 3.42
C GLN A 63 -1.64 -14.37 4.30
N HIS A 64 -2.54 -13.61 4.92
CA HIS A 64 -3.60 -14.13 5.77
C HIS A 64 -4.91 -13.44 5.43
N ASN A 65 -5.96 -14.21 5.17
CA ASN A 65 -7.28 -13.63 4.89
C ASN A 65 -7.77 -12.78 6.08
N GLY A 66 -8.33 -11.60 5.79
CA GLY A 66 -8.83 -10.65 6.78
C GLY A 66 -7.75 -9.82 7.49
N TYR A 67 -6.47 -9.94 7.10
CA TYR A 67 -5.39 -9.24 7.78
C TYR A 67 -5.41 -7.74 7.48
N LYS A 68 -5.52 -6.90 8.52
CA LYS A 68 -5.52 -5.44 8.37
C LYS A 68 -4.10 -4.90 8.23
N VAL A 69 -3.89 -4.08 7.22
CA VAL A 69 -2.58 -3.54 6.86
C VAL A 69 -2.68 -2.06 6.47
N LYS A 70 -1.58 -1.33 6.64
CA LYS A 70 -1.35 -0.05 5.99
C LYS A 70 -0.32 -0.25 4.87
N ILE A 71 -0.64 0.20 3.67
CA ILE A 71 0.18 -0.01 2.48
C ILE A 71 0.60 1.32 1.85
N LYS A 72 1.79 1.34 1.29
CA LYS A 72 2.24 2.36 0.34
C LYS A 72 2.51 1.67 -0.98
N TYR A 73 1.94 2.17 -2.05
CA TYR A 73 2.05 1.51 -3.35
C TYR A 73 2.16 2.52 -4.49
N SER A 74 2.62 2.02 -5.65
CA SER A 74 2.53 2.69 -6.94
C SER A 74 1.74 1.82 -7.90
N THR A 75 1.10 2.46 -8.89
CA THR A 75 0.38 1.76 -9.96
C THR A 75 1.11 2.01 -11.28
N ALA A 76 1.22 0.95 -12.09
CA ALA A 76 1.76 1.05 -13.45
C ALA A 76 0.65 1.27 -14.49
N GLY A 77 -0.62 1.39 -14.06
CA GLY A 77 -1.79 1.39 -14.94
C GLY A 77 -2.13 0.03 -15.55
N GLU A 78 -1.43 -1.03 -15.13
CA GLU A 78 -1.66 -2.39 -15.58
C GLU A 78 -2.85 -3.03 -14.86
N GLN A 79 -3.59 -3.88 -15.56
CA GLN A 79 -4.72 -4.62 -15.03
C GLN A 79 -4.47 -6.12 -15.14
N PHE A 80 -4.91 -6.86 -14.13
CA PHE A 80 -4.92 -8.31 -14.13
C PHE A 80 -6.35 -8.83 -14.16
N VAL A 81 -6.64 -9.65 -15.14
CA VAL A 81 -7.92 -10.35 -15.26
C VAL A 81 -7.77 -11.71 -14.59
N CYS A 82 -8.42 -11.85 -13.44
CA CYS A 82 -8.57 -13.13 -12.80
C CYS A 82 -9.77 -13.88 -13.37
N GLN A 83 -9.50 -15.04 -13.97
CA GLN A 83 -10.52 -15.90 -14.56
C GLN A 83 -11.08 -16.85 -13.50
N THR A 84 -11.87 -16.31 -12.57
CA THR A 84 -12.66 -17.12 -11.64
C THR A 84 -13.97 -17.48 -12.33
N TYR A 85 -14.25 -18.76 -12.55
CA TYR A 85 -15.58 -19.16 -13.06
C TYR A 85 -16.65 -18.92 -11.97
N PRO A 86 -17.81 -18.31 -12.25
CA PRO A 86 -18.35 -17.90 -13.55
C PRO A 86 -18.09 -16.42 -13.94
N THR A 87 -17.42 -15.63 -13.10
CA THR A 87 -17.22 -14.19 -13.32
C THR A 87 -15.73 -13.80 -13.27
N ASN A 88 -15.24 -13.25 -14.38
CA ASN A 88 -13.92 -12.66 -14.41
C ASN A 88 -13.86 -11.42 -13.52
N SER A 89 -12.87 -11.37 -12.62
CA SER A 89 -12.60 -10.20 -11.79
C SER A 89 -11.40 -9.45 -12.34
N VAL A 90 -11.51 -8.13 -12.49
CA VAL A 90 -10.41 -7.29 -12.96
C VAL A 90 -9.84 -6.51 -11.78
N PHE A 91 -8.54 -6.67 -11.56
CA PHE A 91 -7.81 -5.99 -10.48
C PHE A 91 -6.76 -5.07 -11.08
N GLU A 92 -6.55 -3.90 -10.50
CA GLU A 92 -5.39 -3.07 -10.83
C GLU A 92 -4.13 -3.67 -10.19
N LEU A 93 -3.06 -3.76 -10.97
CA LEU A 93 -1.76 -4.19 -10.48
C LEU A 93 -1.06 -3.05 -9.75
N ILE A 94 -0.54 -3.37 -8.57
CA ILE A 94 0.23 -2.44 -7.77
C ILE A 94 1.57 -3.02 -7.36
N GLU A 95 2.56 -2.15 -7.23
CA GLU A 95 3.83 -2.47 -6.59
C GLU A 95 3.84 -1.92 -5.18
N LEU A 96 4.07 -2.79 -4.20
CA LEU A 96 4.17 -2.38 -2.81
C LEU A 96 5.54 -1.74 -2.55
N ALA A 97 5.53 -0.47 -2.18
CA ALA A 97 6.72 0.23 -1.69
C ALA A 97 6.96 -0.05 -0.20
N ASP A 98 5.88 -0.18 0.58
CA ASP A 98 5.94 -0.49 2.01
C ASP A 98 4.61 -1.10 2.48
N ILE A 99 4.67 -2.00 3.47
CA ILE A 99 3.52 -2.66 4.08
C ILE A 99 3.79 -2.92 5.55
N ARG A 100 2.81 -2.60 6.40
CA ARG A 100 2.87 -2.86 7.84
C ARG A 100 1.50 -3.26 8.36
N ARG A 101 1.49 -3.92 9.51
CA ARG A 101 0.25 -4.25 10.23
C ARG A 101 -0.48 -2.97 10.60
N ASP A 102 -1.80 -3.02 10.50
CA ASP A 102 -2.64 -2.01 11.13
C ASP A 102 -2.96 -2.44 12.56
N PHE A 103 -2.60 -1.61 13.54
CA PHE A 103 -2.84 -1.87 14.97
C PHE A 103 -4.08 -1.14 15.49
N GLU A 104 -4.81 -0.44 14.62
CA GLU A 104 -6.05 0.29 14.92
C GLU A 104 -7.30 -0.60 15.01
#